data_AF-A0A2N2WTI2-F1
#
_entry.id   AF-A0A2N2WTI2-F1
#
_cell.length_a   1.000
_cell.length_b   1.000
_cell.length_c   1.000
_cell.angle_alpha   90.00
_cell.angle_beta   90.00
_cell.angle_gamma   90.00
#
_symmetry.space_group_name_H-M   'P 1'
#
loop_
_entity.id
_entity.type
_entity.pdbx_description
1 polymer ?
#
loop_
_entity_poly.entity_id
_entity_poly.type
_entity_poly.pdbx_seq_one_letter_code
_entity_poly.pdbx_strand_id
1 'polypeptide(L)'
;MIMTKKILTLIFSMFLIVSLTYSQGVTKEERQLYEKLLKQDSTLTTRELELKYKVFELYTQIHTDGKKIYTNLKEEDFKKREVPLFFYVDFVKGLEGMNKMISEGSGLTPAQVHAMVKSIKEGYSKMSKK
;
A
#
# COMPACT_ATOMS: atom_id res chain seq x y z
N MET A 1 10.51 15.61 -13.47
CA MET A 1 11.10 14.54 -12.62
C MET A 1 10.80 14.68 -11.12
N ILE A 2 10.58 15.90 -10.60
CA ILE A 2 10.27 16.15 -9.17
C ILE A 2 8.78 15.90 -8.84
N MET A 3 7.87 16.19 -9.77
CA MET A 3 6.42 16.11 -9.55
C MET A 3 5.91 14.65 -9.41
N THR A 4 6.47 13.71 -10.17
CA THR A 4 6.15 12.28 -10.06
C THR A 4 6.61 11.67 -8.73
N LYS A 5 7.76 12.10 -8.20
CA LYS A 5 8.27 11.66 -6.89
C LYS A 5 7.44 12.18 -5.71
N LYS A 6 6.87 13.39 -5.79
CA LYS A 6 6.00 13.96 -4.74
C LYS A 6 4.65 13.25 -4.65
N ILE A 7 4.04 12.94 -5.79
CA ILE A 7 2.79 12.15 -5.87
C ILE A 7 3.04 10.72 -5.34
N LEU A 8 4.25 10.18 -5.56
CA LEU A 8 4.69 8.88 -5.06
C LEU A 8 4.64 8.78 -3.54
N THR A 9 5.25 9.75 -2.86
CA THR A 9 5.22 9.84 -1.40
C THR A 9 3.78 9.98 -0.91
N LEU A 10 2.94 10.76 -1.58
CA LEU A 10 1.54 10.97 -1.15
C LEU A 10 0.69 9.69 -1.24
N ILE A 11 0.70 8.98 -2.36
CA ILE A 11 -0.11 7.75 -2.56
C ILE A 11 0.42 6.61 -1.68
N PHE A 12 1.74 6.46 -1.61
CA PHE A 12 2.40 5.47 -0.75
C PHE A 12 2.12 5.75 0.73
N SER A 13 2.25 7.01 1.15
CA SER A 13 1.92 7.43 2.52
C SER A 13 0.47 7.21 2.82
N MET A 14 -0.47 7.45 1.90
CA MET A 14 -1.89 7.15 2.15
C MET A 14 -2.12 5.65 2.37
N PHE A 15 -1.55 4.78 1.53
CA PHE A 15 -1.78 3.34 1.67
C PHE A 15 -1.15 2.77 2.93
N LEU A 16 0.03 3.27 3.30
CA LEU A 16 0.70 2.92 4.53
C LEU A 16 0.04 3.52 5.77
N ILE A 17 -0.43 4.77 5.71
CA ILE A 17 -1.17 5.41 6.80
C ILE A 17 -2.47 4.65 7.02
N VAL A 18 -3.18 4.25 5.97
CA VAL A 18 -4.38 3.39 6.07
C VAL A 18 -3.99 2.04 6.70
N SER A 19 -2.96 1.37 6.19
CA SER A 19 -2.50 0.10 6.76
C SER A 19 -2.09 0.23 8.23
N LEU A 20 -1.45 1.33 8.61
CA LEU A 20 -1.03 1.64 9.99
C LEU A 20 -2.20 2.03 10.90
N THR A 21 -3.16 2.80 10.39
CA THR A 21 -4.33 3.28 11.15
C THR A 21 -5.28 2.12 11.46
N TYR A 22 -5.34 1.13 10.58
CA TYR A 22 -6.20 -0.04 10.73
C TYR A 22 -5.47 -1.30 11.24
N SER A 23 -4.14 -1.29 11.34
CA SER A 23 -3.41 -2.41 11.95
C SER A 23 -3.47 -2.33 13.48
N GLN A 24 -4.32 -3.16 14.06
CA GLN A 24 -4.25 -3.50 15.48
C GLN A 24 -3.21 -4.63 15.65
N GLY A 25 -2.14 -4.35 16.41
CA GLY A 25 -1.14 -5.35 16.81
C GLY A 25 0.27 -5.20 16.23
N VAL A 26 0.63 -4.06 15.64
CA VAL A 26 2.00 -3.79 15.16
C VAL A 26 2.96 -3.63 16.35
N THR A 27 4.07 -4.37 16.35
CA THR A 27 5.15 -4.21 17.32
C THR A 27 5.87 -2.86 17.15
N LYS A 28 6.67 -2.46 18.14
CA LYS A 28 7.39 -1.19 18.10
C LYS A 28 8.38 -1.15 16.92
N GLU A 29 9.03 -2.28 16.64
CA GLU A 29 10.03 -2.46 15.61
C GLU A 29 9.40 -2.40 14.21
N GLU A 30 8.26 -3.05 14.01
CA GLU A 30 7.49 -2.99 12.77
C GLU A 30 7.00 -1.57 12.49
N ARG A 31 6.53 -0.85 13.52
CA ARG A 31 6.12 0.55 13.42
C ARG A 31 7.28 1.45 13.00
N GLN A 32 8.46 1.27 13.58
CA GLN A 32 9.65 2.03 13.20
C GLN A 32 10.08 1.76 11.75
N LEU A 33 9.95 0.51 11.29
CA LEU A 33 10.22 0.16 9.90
C LEU A 33 9.24 0.86 8.96
N TYR A 34 7.94 0.85 9.29
CA TYR A 34 6.94 1.60 8.54
C TYR A 34 7.24 3.10 8.46
N GLU A 35 7.53 3.73 9.61
CA GLU A 35 7.88 5.15 9.69
C GLU A 35 9.12 5.49 8.86
N LYS A 36 10.10 4.58 8.78
CA LYS A 36 11.24 4.73 7.88
C LYS A 36 10.81 4.68 6.42
N LEU A 37 10.08 3.65 6.00
CA LEU A 37 9.70 3.49 4.59
C LEU A 37 8.83 4.64 4.08
N LEU A 38 8.04 5.27 4.96
CA LEU A 38 7.25 6.48 4.68
C LEU A 38 8.07 7.73 4.32
N LYS A 39 9.37 7.76 4.65
CA LYS A 39 10.24 8.90 4.32
C LYS A 39 10.50 9.02 2.82
N GLN A 40 11.08 10.16 2.43
CA GLN A 40 11.50 10.41 1.05
C GLN A 40 12.56 9.38 0.63
N ASP A 41 12.48 8.90 -0.61
CA ASP A 41 13.37 7.86 -1.15
C ASP A 41 14.86 8.20 -0.97
N SER A 42 15.23 9.48 -1.10
CA SER A 42 16.62 9.96 -0.93
C SER A 42 17.18 9.82 0.48
N THR A 43 16.33 9.50 1.47
CA THR A 43 16.73 9.31 2.88
C THR A 43 16.79 7.84 3.29
N LEU A 44 16.46 6.94 2.36
CA LEU A 44 16.47 5.49 2.57
C LEU A 44 17.80 4.89 2.14
N THR A 45 18.24 3.87 2.86
CA THR A 45 19.29 2.97 2.35
C THR A 45 18.80 2.21 1.12
N THR A 46 19.72 1.69 0.31
CA THR A 46 19.38 0.87 -0.87
C THR A 46 18.44 -0.28 -0.52
N ARG A 47 18.70 -0.99 0.59
CA ARG A 47 17.87 -2.11 1.05
C ARG A 47 16.46 -1.67 1.48
N GLU A 48 16.34 -0.53 2.15
CA GLU A 48 15.03 0.03 2.54
C GLU A 48 14.24 0.49 1.31
N LEU A 49 14.93 1.04 0.31
CA LEU A 49 14.32 1.44 -0.97
C LEU A 49 13.83 0.24 -1.78
N GLU A 50 14.62 -0.83 -1.85
CA GLU A 50 14.22 -2.10 -2.48
C GLU A 50 13.00 -2.71 -1.79
N LEU A 51 13.01 -2.78 -0.45
CA LEU A 51 11.88 -3.27 0.32
C LEU A 51 10.61 -2.44 0.06
N LYS A 52 10.74 -1.11 0.06
CA LYS A 52 9.65 -0.19 -0.27
C LYS A 52 9.03 -0.48 -1.63
N TYR A 53 9.85 -0.71 -2.66
CA TYR A 53 9.34 -1.01 -4.00
C TYR A 53 8.74 -2.41 -4.12
N LYS A 54 9.31 -3.43 -3.46
CA LYS A 54 8.74 -4.78 -3.40
C LYS A 54 7.36 -4.78 -2.74
N VAL A 55 7.19 -4.11 -1.60
CA VAL A 55 5.89 -3.96 -0.92
C VAL A 55 4.88 -3.25 -1.82
N PHE A 56 5.30 -2.17 -2.48
CA PHE A 56 4.39 -1.39 -3.27
C PHE A 56 3.97 -2.08 -4.59
N GLU A 57 4.89 -2.83 -5.23
CA GLU A 57 4.54 -3.71 -6.34
C GLU A 57 3.41 -4.66 -5.95
N LEU A 58 3.52 -5.32 -4.80
CA LEU A 58 2.48 -6.20 -4.27
C LEU A 58 1.16 -5.44 -4.08
N TYR A 59 1.19 -4.26 -3.44
CA TYR A 59 -0.04 -3.50 -3.16
C TYR A 59 -0.77 -3.02 -4.43
N THR A 60 -0.10 -2.99 -5.58
CA THR A 60 -0.76 -2.66 -6.85
C THR A 60 -1.59 -3.80 -7.43
N GLN A 61 -1.44 -5.01 -6.90
CA GLN A 61 -2.22 -6.20 -7.26
C GLN A 61 -3.57 -6.27 -6.52
N ILE A 62 -4.14 -5.11 -6.19
CA ILE A 62 -5.52 -4.97 -5.74
C ILE A 62 -6.48 -4.82 -6.93
N HIS A 63 -7.73 -5.17 -6.72
CA HIS A 63 -8.81 -5.13 -7.68
C HIS A 63 -10.06 -4.57 -7.01
N THR A 64 -11.01 -4.08 -7.80
CA THR A 64 -12.29 -3.61 -7.25
C THR A 64 -13.41 -3.74 -8.27
N ASP A 65 -14.61 -3.98 -7.78
CA ASP A 65 -15.90 -3.92 -8.49
C ASP A 65 -16.68 -2.63 -8.16
N GLY A 66 -16.04 -1.68 -7.47
CA GLY A 66 -16.64 -0.44 -7.00
C GLY A 66 -17.40 -0.57 -5.67
N LYS A 67 -17.69 -1.78 -5.19
CA LYS A 67 -18.33 -2.04 -3.89
C LYS A 67 -17.36 -2.61 -2.86
N LYS A 68 -16.30 -3.25 -3.32
CA LYS A 68 -15.22 -3.80 -2.50
C LYS A 68 -13.88 -3.75 -3.22
N ILE A 69 -12.81 -3.80 -2.45
CA ILE A 69 -11.44 -3.95 -2.89
C ILE A 69 -10.96 -5.35 -2.47
N TYR A 70 -10.29 -6.06 -3.35
CA TYR A 70 -9.81 -7.42 -3.10
C TYR A 70 -8.46 -7.66 -3.77
N THR A 71 -7.77 -8.73 -3.38
CA THR A 71 -6.47 -9.12 -3.94
C THR A 71 -6.41 -10.64 -4.11
N ASN A 72 -5.61 -11.09 -5.07
CA ASN A 72 -5.27 -12.51 -5.22
C ASN A 72 -3.93 -12.87 -4.57
N LEU A 73 -3.26 -11.90 -3.93
CA LEU A 73 -1.99 -12.12 -3.26
C LEU A 73 -2.15 -13.05 -2.07
N LYS A 74 -1.19 -13.94 -1.92
CA LYS A 74 -1.06 -14.85 -0.79
C LYS A 74 0.20 -14.52 0.00
N GLU A 75 0.27 -15.07 1.20
CA GLU A 75 1.44 -14.99 2.06
C GLU A 75 2.74 -15.38 1.34
N GLU A 76 2.69 -16.41 0.49
CA GLU A 76 3.84 -16.90 -0.27
C GLU A 76 4.40 -15.86 -1.24
N ASP A 77 3.58 -14.94 -1.75
CA ASP A 77 4.01 -13.90 -2.68
C ASP A 77 4.91 -12.86 -2.03
N PHE A 78 4.72 -12.63 -0.72
CA PHE A 78 5.56 -11.77 0.11
C PHE A 78 6.88 -12.48 0.45
N LYS A 79 6.79 -13.75 0.88
CA LYS A 79 7.97 -14.58 1.19
C LYS A 79 8.92 -14.72 0.00
N LYS A 80 8.40 -15.00 -1.21
CA LYS A 80 9.20 -15.11 -2.45
C LYS A 80 9.94 -13.83 -2.82
N ARG A 81 9.43 -12.67 -2.37
CA ARG A 81 10.05 -11.36 -2.60
C ARG A 81 10.92 -10.91 -1.42
N GLU A 82 11.11 -11.77 -0.41
CA GLU A 82 11.82 -11.43 0.83
C GLU A 82 11.19 -10.23 1.56
N VAL A 83 9.87 -10.06 1.41
CA VAL A 83 9.12 -9.05 2.14
C VAL A 83 8.70 -9.65 3.48
N PRO A 84 8.95 -8.96 4.62
CA PRO A 84 8.54 -9.44 5.92
C PRO A 84 7.04 -9.76 6.00
N LEU A 85 6.72 -10.86 6.67
CA LEU A 85 5.36 -11.41 6.69
C LEU A 85 4.32 -10.44 7.28
N PHE A 86 4.72 -9.59 8.23
CA PHE A 86 3.80 -8.64 8.85
C PHE A 86 3.19 -7.67 7.82
N PHE A 87 3.88 -7.36 6.71
CA PHE A 87 3.30 -6.56 5.62
C PHE A 87 2.11 -7.25 4.96
N TYR A 88 2.13 -8.57 4.81
CA TYR A 88 0.98 -9.32 4.27
C TYR A 88 -0.21 -9.25 5.23
N VAL A 89 0.04 -9.51 6.51
CA VAL A 89 -1.00 -9.47 7.56
C VAL A 89 -1.66 -8.09 7.61
N ASP A 90 -0.84 -7.04 7.62
CA ASP A 90 -1.32 -5.65 7.65
C ASP A 90 -2.04 -5.25 6.35
N PHE A 91 -1.56 -5.73 5.21
CA PHE A 91 -2.21 -5.51 3.93
C PHE A 91 -3.63 -6.08 3.89
N VAL A 92 -3.79 -7.33 4.32
CA VAL A 92 -5.10 -7.99 4.38
C VAL A 92 -6.04 -7.26 5.34
N LYS A 93 -5.58 -6.94 6.56
CA LYS A 93 -6.35 -6.16 7.54
C LYS A 93 -6.73 -4.77 7.03
N GLY A 94 -5.82 -4.10 6.32
CA GLY A 94 -6.06 -2.80 5.70
C GLY A 94 -7.15 -2.88 4.62
N LEU A 95 -7.15 -3.93 3.80
CA LEU A 95 -8.21 -4.17 2.82
C LEU A 95 -9.57 -4.43 3.48
N GLU A 96 -9.61 -5.20 4.57
CA GLU A 96 -10.82 -5.43 5.36
C GLU A 96 -11.36 -4.12 5.95
N GLY A 97 -10.49 -3.30 6.54
CA GLY A 97 -10.86 -1.98 7.07
C GLY A 97 -11.43 -1.04 6.00
N MET A 98 -10.77 -0.98 4.83
CA MET A 98 -11.27 -0.20 3.69
C MET A 98 -12.63 -0.71 3.19
N ASN A 99 -12.81 -2.02 3.07
CA ASN A 99 -14.08 -2.61 2.66
C ASN A 99 -15.21 -2.30 3.64
N LYS A 100 -14.91 -2.35 4.94
CA LYS A 100 -15.85 -1.97 5.98
C LYS A 100 -16.30 -0.52 5.81
N MET A 101 -15.37 0.41 5.57
CA MET A 101 -15.71 1.82 5.30
C MET A 101 -16.58 1.98 4.05
N ILE A 102 -16.27 1.25 2.97
CA ILE A 102 -17.05 1.29 1.74
C ILE A 102 -18.49 0.78 1.99
N SER A 103 -18.64 -0.30 2.76
CA SER A 103 -19.96 -0.87 3.07
C SER A 103 -20.77 -0.10 4.11
N GLU A 104 -20.12 0.51 5.11
CA GLU A 104 -20.78 1.17 6.25
C GLU A 104 -21.10 2.65 6.01
N GLY A 105 -21.11 3.10 4.75
CA GLY A 105 -21.63 4.42 4.40
C GLY A 105 -20.61 5.56 4.50
N SER A 106 -19.32 5.31 4.22
CA SER A 106 -18.32 6.37 4.02
C SER A 106 -18.67 7.41 2.93
N GLY A 107 -19.75 7.20 2.17
CA GLY A 107 -20.19 8.08 1.09
C GLY A 107 -19.38 7.92 -0.21
N LEU A 108 -18.45 6.95 -0.26
CA LEU A 108 -17.69 6.66 -1.46
C LEU A 108 -18.58 5.96 -2.50
N THR A 109 -18.83 6.66 -3.60
CA THR A 109 -19.49 6.09 -4.77
C THR A 109 -18.59 5.02 -5.44
N PRO A 110 -19.17 4.05 -6.17
CA PRO A 110 -18.38 3.08 -6.91
C PRO A 110 -17.33 3.70 -7.85
N ALA A 111 -17.64 4.84 -8.46
CA ALA A 111 -16.71 5.57 -9.32
C ALA A 111 -15.48 6.08 -8.53
N GLN A 112 -15.67 6.57 -7.30
CA GLN A 112 -14.58 7.01 -6.44
C GLN A 112 -13.70 5.84 -6.00
N VAL A 113 -14.29 4.68 -5.69
CA VAL A 113 -13.53 3.46 -5.36
C VAL A 113 -12.69 2.99 -6.55
N HIS A 114 -13.26 2.99 -7.77
CA HIS A 114 -12.51 2.69 -8.99
C HIS A 114 -11.38 3.68 -9.24
N ALA A 115 -11.64 4.99 -9.07
CA ALA A 115 -10.62 6.02 -9.24
C ALA A 115 -9.48 5.89 -8.23
N MET A 116 -9.77 5.52 -6.99
CA MET A 116 -8.78 5.25 -5.95
C MET A 116 -7.87 4.07 -6.34
N VAL A 117 -8.46 2.91 -6.67
CA VAL A 117 -7.70 1.73 -7.09
C VAL A 117 -6.88 1.99 -8.36
N LYS A 118 -7.44 2.72 -9.32
CA LYS A 118 -6.71 3.14 -10.53
C LYS A 118 -5.51 4.02 -10.19
N SER A 119 -5.67 4.99 -9.30
CA SER A 119 -4.59 5.90 -8.87
C SER A 119 -3.43 5.14 -8.21
N ILE A 120 -3.73 4.11 -7.42
CA ILE A 120 -2.72 3.24 -6.80
C ILE A 120 -1.90 2.50 -7.87
N LYS A 121 -2.56 1.87 -8.85
CA LYS A 121 -1.90 1.13 -9.94
C LYS A 121 -1.07 2.04 -10.85
N GLU A 122 -1.60 3.21 -11.19
CA GLU A 122 -0.91 4.17 -12.05
C GLU A 122 0.29 4.81 -11.34
N GLY A 123 0.22 4.99 -10.02
CA GLY A 123 1.35 5.38 -9.19
C GLY A 123 2.56 4.47 -9.39
N TYR A 124 2.33 3.16 -9.52
CA TYR A 124 3.37 2.15 -9.78
C TYR A 124 3.85 2.08 -11.22
N SER A 125 2.93 2.09 -12.18
CA SER A 125 3.31 1.96 -13.59
C SER A 125 4.19 3.12 -14.08
N LYS A 126 4.11 4.27 -13.42
CA LYS A 126 5.01 5.43 -13.65
C LYS A 126 6.40 5.26 -13.00
N MET A 127 6.61 4.22 -12.20
CA MET A 127 7.89 3.87 -11.59
C MET A 127 8.66 2.80 -12.34
N SER A 128 8.01 1.71 -12.79
CA SER A 128 8.73 0.59 -13.43
C SER A 128 9.33 0.91 -14.81
N LYS A 129 9.05 2.10 -15.35
CA LYS A 129 9.58 2.60 -16.63
C LYS A 129 10.83 3.46 -16.48
N LYS A 130 11.54 3.39 -15.36
CA LYS A 130 12.82 4.08 -15.14
C LYS A 130 13.85 3.13 -14.53
#